data_AF-A0AA43D773-F1
#
_entry.id   AF-A0AA43D773-F1
#
_cell.length_a   1.000
_cell.length_b   1.000
_cell.length_c   1.000
_cell.angle_alpha   90.00
_cell.angle_beta   90.00
_cell.angle_gamma   90.00
#
_symmetry.space_group_name_H-M   'P 1'
#
loop_
_entity.id
_entity.type
_entity.pdbx_description
1 polymer ?
#
loop_
_entity_poly.entity_id
_entity_poly.type
_entity_poly.pdbx_seq_one_letter_code
_entity_poly.pdbx_strand_id
1 'polypeptide(L)'
;MKTLIASFFVVIALESGAQQKVLRDYGIEIGILKPGRHNAITDVSGVLVGHTTRIEGDAIRTGVTAILPHPGNIFQQKVPAAIFIGNGFGKLSGYTQVKELGNLETPIILTNTLSVPTAADALIDYTFPFL
;
A
#
# COMPACT_ATOMS: atom_id res chain seq x y z
N MET A 1 -24.72 46.77 13.46
CA MET A 1 -25.21 45.86 12.41
C MET A 1 -24.00 45.38 11.59
N LYS A 2 -23.31 44.33 12.05
CA LYS A 2 -22.20 43.68 11.35
C LYS A 2 -22.60 42.22 11.18
N THR A 3 -23.01 41.86 9.98
CA THR A 3 -23.43 40.49 9.63
C THR A 3 -22.20 39.61 9.54
N LEU A 4 -22.11 38.65 10.47
CA LEU A 4 -21.10 37.60 10.51
C LEU A 4 -21.52 36.52 9.51
N ILE A 5 -20.85 36.41 8.36
CA ILE A 5 -21.05 35.30 7.43
C ILE A 5 -20.11 34.18 7.88
N ALA A 6 -20.66 33.19 8.59
CA ALA A 6 -19.97 31.95 8.89
C ALA A 6 -19.99 31.06 7.64
N SER A 7 -18.84 30.90 7.00
CA SER A 7 -18.66 29.97 5.88
C SER A 7 -18.67 28.54 6.41
N PHE A 8 -19.78 27.84 6.18
CA PHE A 8 -19.95 26.43 6.53
C PHE A 8 -19.21 25.58 5.47
N PHE A 9 -17.98 25.17 5.78
CA PHE A 9 -17.24 24.22 4.94
C PHE A 9 -17.82 22.81 5.17
N VAL A 10 -18.70 22.37 4.28
CA VAL A 10 -19.16 20.98 4.22
C VAL A 10 -18.03 20.15 3.61
N VAL A 11 -17.35 19.36 4.44
CA VAL A 11 -16.45 18.30 3.97
C VAL A 11 -17.34 17.15 3.49
N ILE A 12 -17.57 17.07 2.17
CA ILE A 12 -18.21 15.90 1.56
C ILE A 12 -17.16 14.79 1.56
N ALA A 13 -17.33 13.81 2.46
CA ALA A 13 -16.57 12.57 2.39
C ALA A 13 -16.99 11.84 1.11
N LEU A 14 -16.09 11.76 0.13
CA LEU A 14 -16.27 10.89 -1.02
C LEU A 14 -16.26 9.45 -0.51
N GLU A 15 -17.42 8.80 -0.52
CA GLU A 15 -17.50 7.37 -0.20
C GLU A 15 -16.75 6.58 -1.28
N SER A 16 -15.58 6.05 -0.93
CA SER A 16 -14.93 5.02 -1.74
C SER A 16 -15.69 3.71 -1.53
N GLY A 17 -16.37 3.22 -2.57
CA GLY A 17 -17.03 1.91 -2.55
C GLY A 17 -16.03 0.76 -2.50
N ALA A 18 -15.47 0.50 -1.31
CA ALA A 18 -14.70 -0.71 -1.05
C ALA A 18 -15.66 -1.86 -0.70
N GLN A 19 -15.26 -3.09 -1.01
CA GLN A 19 -16.04 -4.27 -0.63
C GLN A 19 -16.14 -4.39 0.89
N GLN A 20 -17.36 -4.33 1.43
CA GLN A 20 -17.61 -4.31 2.88
C GLN A 20 -17.60 -5.70 3.54
N LYS A 21 -17.80 -6.79 2.77
CA LYS A 21 -17.88 -8.16 3.30
C LYS A 21 -16.70 -9.03 2.87
N VAL A 22 -16.17 -9.78 3.82
CA VAL A 22 -15.12 -10.79 3.61
C VAL A 22 -15.71 -12.21 3.56
N LEU A 23 -14.95 -13.20 3.11
CA LEU A 23 -15.40 -14.60 2.99
C LEU A 23 -16.00 -15.16 4.30
N ARG A 24 -15.43 -14.79 5.45
CA ARG A 24 -15.88 -15.23 6.77
C ARG A 24 -17.28 -14.73 7.13
N ASP A 25 -17.72 -13.58 6.59
CA ASP A 25 -19.09 -13.08 6.78
C ASP A 25 -20.14 -13.99 6.10
N TYR A 26 -19.69 -14.85 5.19
CA TYR A 26 -20.50 -15.88 4.53
C TYR A 26 -20.32 -17.27 5.14
N GLY A 27 -19.63 -17.38 6.29
CA GLY A 27 -19.36 -18.67 6.94
C GLY A 27 -18.27 -19.52 6.26
N ILE A 28 -17.51 -18.94 5.32
CA ILE A 28 -16.43 -19.64 4.63
C ILE A 28 -15.12 -19.41 5.39
N GLU A 29 -14.58 -20.49 5.97
CA GLU A 29 -13.33 -20.48 6.70
C GLU A 29 -12.24 -21.23 5.93
N ILE A 30 -11.06 -20.61 5.79
CA ILE A 30 -9.89 -21.20 5.14
C ILE A 30 -8.81 -21.43 6.19
N GLY A 31 -8.28 -22.66 6.23
CA GLY A 31 -7.24 -23.07 7.19
C GLY A 31 -7.80 -23.38 8.58
N ILE A 32 -6.89 -23.63 9.54
CA ILE A 32 -7.23 -24.04 10.92
C ILE A 32 -6.93 -22.97 11.97
N LEU A 33 -6.23 -21.89 11.58
CA LEU A 33 -5.82 -20.82 12.49
C LEU A 33 -6.86 -19.70 12.53
N LYS A 34 -7.01 -19.08 13.70
CA LYS A 34 -7.85 -17.88 13.85
C LYS A 34 -7.13 -16.66 13.27
N PRO A 35 -7.84 -15.79 12.53
CA PRO A 35 -7.24 -14.54 12.05
C PRO A 35 -6.98 -13.57 13.21
N GLY A 36 -6.17 -12.54 12.93
CA GLY A 36 -6.03 -11.39 13.81
C GLY A 36 -7.32 -10.55 13.87
N ARG A 37 -7.26 -9.44 14.61
CA ARG A 37 -8.42 -8.57 14.87
C ARG A 37 -9.02 -8.01 13.59
N HIS A 38 -8.18 -7.61 12.64
CA HIS A 38 -8.57 -7.00 11.39
C HIS A 38 -8.67 -8.01 10.25
N ASN A 39 -8.19 -9.25 10.45
CA ASN A 39 -8.07 -10.26 9.40
C ASN A 39 -7.32 -9.70 8.17
N ALA A 40 -6.25 -8.94 8.44
CA ALA A 40 -5.50 -8.18 7.45
C ALA A 40 -4.00 -8.14 7.81
N ILE A 41 -3.16 -7.76 6.84
CA ILE A 41 -1.70 -7.67 7.05
C ILE A 41 -1.32 -6.66 8.15
N THR A 42 -2.16 -5.65 8.39
CA THR A 42 -1.99 -4.64 9.45
C THR A 42 -2.21 -5.19 10.86
N ASP A 43 -2.63 -6.46 11.01
CA ASP A 43 -2.59 -7.14 12.31
C ASP A 43 -1.14 -7.38 12.79
N VAL A 44 -0.15 -7.31 11.88
CA VAL A 44 1.27 -7.26 12.25
C VAL A 44 1.59 -5.85 12.74
N SER A 45 2.04 -5.74 13.99
CA SER A 45 2.32 -4.46 14.64
C SER A 45 3.28 -3.59 13.82
N GLY A 46 2.89 -2.33 13.59
CA GLY A 46 3.67 -1.35 12.84
C GLY A 46 3.45 -1.38 11.32
N VAL A 47 2.92 -2.46 10.75
CA VAL A 47 2.65 -2.52 9.32
C VAL A 47 1.51 -1.58 8.96
N LEU A 48 1.74 -0.74 7.95
CA LEU A 48 0.75 0.20 7.42
C LEU A 48 0.49 -0.09 5.94
N VAL A 49 -0.75 0.14 5.52
CA VAL A 49 -1.17 0.02 4.12
C VAL A 49 -1.89 1.30 3.70
N GLY A 50 -1.53 1.82 2.54
CA GLY A 50 -2.18 2.97 1.91
C GLY A 50 -2.53 2.67 0.47
N HIS A 51 -3.63 3.25 -0.01
CA HIS A 51 -4.09 3.07 -1.39
C HIS A 51 -4.38 4.42 -2.04
N THR A 52 -4.14 4.50 -3.34
CA THR A 52 -4.68 5.54 -4.21
C THR A 52 -5.37 4.87 -5.37
N THR A 53 -6.67 5.10 -5.52
CA THR A 53 -7.48 4.56 -6.60
C THR A 53 -7.77 5.67 -7.61
N ARG A 54 -7.48 5.43 -8.88
CA ARG A 54 -7.78 6.36 -9.98
C ARG A 54 -8.84 5.77 -10.89
N ILE A 55 -10.00 6.42 -10.89
CA ILE A 55 -11.16 6.09 -11.72
C ILE A 55 -11.55 7.37 -12.45
N GLU A 56 -11.22 7.44 -13.74
CA GLU A 56 -11.46 8.64 -14.58
C GLU A 56 -12.03 8.25 -15.94
N GLY A 57 -13.13 8.90 -16.31
CA GLY A 57 -13.91 8.57 -17.52
C GLY A 57 -14.22 7.08 -17.61
N ASP A 58 -14.15 6.54 -18.81
CA ASP A 58 -14.43 5.11 -19.07
C ASP A 58 -13.16 4.25 -19.17
N ALA A 59 -11.99 4.87 -19.31
CA ALA A 59 -10.74 4.16 -19.65
C ALA A 59 -9.78 3.98 -18.46
N ILE A 60 -9.78 4.88 -17.47
CA ILE A 60 -8.78 4.85 -16.40
C ILE A 60 -9.37 4.09 -15.21
N ARG A 61 -8.84 2.90 -14.95
CA ARG A 61 -9.12 2.08 -13.77
C ARG A 61 -7.79 1.53 -13.26
N THR A 62 -7.08 2.34 -12.48
CA THR A 62 -5.74 1.99 -11.99
C THR A 62 -5.53 2.51 -10.57
N GLY A 63 -4.33 2.32 -10.04
CA GLY A 63 -3.99 2.79 -8.71
C GLY A 63 -2.61 2.37 -8.26
N VAL A 64 -2.33 2.71 -7.01
CA VAL A 64 -1.12 2.34 -6.30
C VAL A 64 -1.50 1.87 -4.90
N THR A 65 -0.85 0.82 -4.43
CA THR A 65 -0.89 0.38 -3.03
C THR A 65 0.52 0.45 -2.47
N ALA A 66 0.68 1.09 -1.33
CA ALA A 66 1.93 1.15 -0.58
C ALA A 66 1.79 0.33 0.70
N ILE A 67 2.80 -0.48 1.00
CA ILE A 67 2.91 -1.24 2.25
C ILE A 67 4.20 -0.79 2.94
N LEU A 68 4.08 -0.24 4.13
CA LEU A 68 5.20 0.12 4.97
C LEU A 68 5.36 -0.99 6.03
N PRO A 69 6.54 -1.59 6.17
CA PRO A 69 6.76 -2.64 7.16
C PRO A 69 6.76 -2.10 8.62
N HIS A 70 7.01 -0.81 8.80
CA HIS A 70 6.89 -0.07 10.08
C HIS A 70 6.71 1.43 9.78
N PRO A 71 6.25 2.27 10.75
CA PRO A 71 6.00 3.71 10.51
C PRO A 71 7.28 4.57 10.50
N GLY A 72 8.45 3.96 10.72
CA GLY A 72 9.72 4.67 10.81
C GLY A 72 10.40 4.85 9.45
N ASN A 73 11.64 5.31 9.49
CA ASN A 73 12.48 5.43 8.31
C ASN A 73 13.05 4.05 7.94
N ILE A 74 12.45 3.41 6.93
CA ILE A 74 12.79 2.03 6.50
C ILE A 74 14.21 1.95 5.94
N PHE A 75 14.72 3.03 5.34
CA PHE A 75 16.09 3.07 4.83
C PHE A 75 17.12 2.96 5.96
N GLN A 76 16.88 3.68 7.06
CA GLN A 76 17.74 3.65 8.24
C GLN A 76 17.47 2.44 9.16
N GLN A 77 16.24 1.94 9.17
CA GLN A 77 15.76 0.84 10.02
C GLN A 77 15.30 -0.32 9.15
N LYS A 78 16.23 -0.93 8.42
CA LYS A 78 15.94 -1.99 7.44
C LYS A 78 15.28 -3.21 8.08
N VAL A 79 14.44 -3.89 7.31
CA VAL A 79 13.68 -5.08 7.76
C VAL A 79 14.16 -6.33 7.02
N PRO A 80 14.43 -7.46 7.69
CA PRO A 80 14.77 -8.71 7.02
C PRO A 80 13.68 -9.12 6.02
N ALA A 81 14.09 -9.56 4.82
CA ALA A 81 13.16 -9.88 3.75
C ALA A 81 13.73 -10.91 2.77
N ALA A 82 12.81 -11.60 2.10
CA ALA A 82 13.13 -12.54 1.04
C ALA A 82 12.05 -12.49 -0.05
N ILE A 83 12.44 -12.82 -1.28
CA ILE A 83 11.54 -12.87 -2.43
C ILE A 83 11.70 -14.23 -3.10
N PHE A 84 10.58 -14.90 -3.37
CA PHE A 84 10.52 -16.13 -4.15
C PHE A 84 9.80 -15.88 -5.48
N ILE A 85 10.42 -16.27 -6.60
CA ILE A 85 9.85 -16.13 -7.94
C ILE A 85 9.26 -17.47 -8.35
N GLY A 86 7.93 -17.62 -8.23
CA GLY A 86 7.23 -18.81 -8.71
C GLY A 86 7.15 -18.87 -10.24
N ASN A 87 6.88 -17.73 -10.88
CA ASN A 87 6.95 -17.54 -12.33
C ASN A 87 7.40 -16.11 -12.65
N GLY A 88 8.34 -15.95 -13.59
CA GLY A 88 8.99 -14.67 -13.89
C GLY A 88 8.24 -13.74 -14.85
N PHE A 89 6.97 -13.99 -15.19
CA PHE A 89 6.22 -13.18 -16.15
C PHE A 89 5.67 -11.87 -15.56
N GLY A 90 6.53 -11.08 -14.92
CA GLY A 90 6.19 -9.83 -14.24
C GLY A 90 7.27 -8.77 -14.38
N LYS A 91 6.98 -7.54 -13.95
CA LYS A 91 7.93 -6.42 -13.92
C LYS A 91 8.16 -6.07 -12.45
N LEU A 92 9.29 -6.50 -11.92
CA LEU A 92 9.67 -6.31 -10.52
C LEU A 92 10.95 -5.47 -10.46
N SER A 93 10.95 -4.44 -9.61
CA SER A 93 12.13 -3.63 -9.30
C SER A 93 12.62 -3.93 -7.88
N GLY A 94 13.94 -3.88 -7.65
CA GLY A 94 14.56 -4.06 -6.32
C GLY A 94 14.91 -5.50 -5.90
N TYR A 95 14.55 -6.53 -6.68
CA TYR A 95 14.78 -7.94 -6.32
C TYR A 95 16.25 -8.29 -6.06
N THR A 96 17.16 -7.82 -6.93
CA THR A 96 18.59 -8.19 -6.86
C THR A 96 19.20 -7.83 -5.51
N GLN A 97 18.85 -6.66 -4.97
CA GLN A 97 19.35 -6.20 -3.68
C GLN A 97 18.76 -6.98 -2.51
N VAL A 98 17.45 -7.26 -2.53
CA VAL A 98 16.83 -8.08 -1.48
C VAL A 98 17.43 -9.49 -1.48
N LYS A 99 17.72 -10.04 -2.67
CA LYS A 99 18.37 -11.36 -2.80
C LYS A 99 19.79 -11.36 -2.22
N GLU A 100 20.55 -10.29 -2.45
CA GLU A 100 21.94 -10.18 -2.02
C GLU A 100 22.06 -9.88 -0.52
N LEU A 101 21.29 -8.91 -0.02
CA LEU A 101 21.45 -8.36 1.33
C LEU A 101 20.42 -8.88 2.33
N GLY A 102 19.36 -9.56 1.86
CA GLY A 102 18.33 -10.14 2.72
C GLY A 102 17.49 -9.11 3.48
N ASN A 103 17.38 -7.88 2.98
CA ASN A 103 16.63 -6.82 3.65
C ASN A 103 15.84 -5.92 2.68
N LEU A 104 14.79 -5.30 3.22
CA LEU A 104 14.01 -4.21 2.63
C LEU A 104 14.46 -2.88 3.24
N GLU A 105 14.63 -1.88 2.38
CA GLU A 105 15.03 -0.52 2.76
C GLU A 105 14.06 0.56 2.26
N THR A 106 12.93 0.14 1.67
CA THR A 106 11.89 1.02 1.13
C THR A 106 10.50 0.45 1.43
N PRO A 107 9.44 1.27 1.32
CA PRO A 107 8.07 0.75 1.21
C PRO A 107 7.91 -0.19 0.02
N ILE A 108 7.03 -1.18 0.13
CA ILE A 108 6.65 -2.05 -0.99
C ILE A 108 5.53 -1.36 -1.77
N ILE A 109 5.73 -1.17 -3.08
CA ILE A 109 4.76 -0.53 -3.95
C ILE A 109 4.17 -1.53 -4.94
N LEU A 110 2.84 -1.58 -5.03
CA LEU A 110 2.08 -2.38 -5.99
C LEU A 110 1.34 -1.44 -6.95
N THR A 111 1.52 -1.65 -8.24
CA THR A 111 0.87 -0.88 -9.32
C THR A 111 0.73 -1.74 -10.58
N ASN A 112 0.23 -1.16 -11.67
CA ASN A 112 0.11 -1.85 -12.95
C ASN A 112 1.48 -1.99 -13.65
N THR A 113 1.60 -2.95 -14.57
CA THR A 113 2.84 -3.34 -15.26
C THR A 113 3.63 -2.17 -15.86
N LEU A 114 2.94 -1.21 -16.48
CA LEU A 114 3.59 -0.11 -17.21
C LEU A 114 3.92 1.07 -16.29
N SER A 115 3.36 1.12 -15.09
CA SER A 115 3.64 2.16 -14.08
C SER A 115 4.76 1.78 -13.12
N VAL A 116 5.36 0.60 -13.25
CA VAL A 116 6.50 0.17 -12.40
C VAL A 116 7.66 1.16 -12.43
N PRO A 117 8.12 1.68 -13.59
CA PRO A 117 9.20 2.67 -13.60
C PRO A 117 8.81 3.97 -12.88
N THR A 118 7.60 4.49 -13.12
CA THR A 118 7.09 5.70 -12.44
C THR A 118 6.98 5.51 -10.93
N ALA A 119 6.53 4.33 -10.48
CA ALA A 119 6.48 4.01 -9.06
C ALA A 119 7.87 3.93 -8.43
N ALA A 120 8.86 3.38 -9.15
CA ALA A 120 10.24 3.34 -8.69
C ALA A 120 10.84 4.74 -8.55
N ASP A 121 10.62 5.61 -9.54
CA ASP A 121 11.06 7.01 -9.53
C ASP A 121 10.46 7.78 -8.34
N ALA A 122 9.15 7.68 -8.13
CA ALA A 122 8.47 8.29 -6.99
C ALA A 122 8.95 7.73 -5.63
N LEU A 123 9.31 6.44 -5.57
CA LEU A 123 9.85 5.82 -4.36
C LEU A 123 11.27 6.30 -4.05
N ILE A 124 12.06 6.59 -5.08
CA ILE A 124 13.37 7.22 -4.97
C ILE A 124 13.19 8.61 -4.34
N ASP A 125 12.31 9.45 -4.91
CA ASP A 125 12.01 10.79 -4.36
C ASP A 125 11.52 10.74 -2.90
N TYR A 126 10.67 9.76 -2.57
CA TYR A 126 10.22 9.55 -1.19
C TYR A 126 11.37 9.19 -0.24
N THR A 127 12.37 8.45 -0.73
CA THR A 127 13.47 7.91 0.09
C THR A 127 14.65 8.89 0.20
N PHE A 128 14.88 9.73 -0.83
CA PHE A 128 16.02 10.63 -0.90
C PHE A 128 16.21 11.59 0.29
N PRO A 129 15.17 12.16 0.92
CA PRO A 129 15.31 13.00 2.12
C PRO A 129 15.93 12.29 3.34
N PHE A 130 16.08 10.97 3.27
CA PHE A 130 16.57 10.12 4.34
C PHE A 130 17.98 9.55 4.11
N LEU A 131 18.59 9.88 2.97
CA LEU A 131 20.00 9.68 2.65
C LEU A 131 20.84 10.80 3.30
#